data_AF-A0A947YVG6-F1
#
_entry.id   AF-A0A947YVG6-F1
#
_cell.length_a   1.000
_cell.length_b   1.000
_cell.length_c   1.000
_cell.angle_alpha   90.00
_cell.angle_beta   90.00
_cell.angle_gamma   90.00
#
_symmetry.space_group_name_H-M   'P 1'
#
loop_
_entity.id
_entity.type
_entity.pdbx_description
1 polymer ?
#
loop_
_entity_poly.entity_id
_entity_poly.type
_entity_poly.pdbx_seq_one_letter_code
_entity_poly.pdbx_strand_id
1 'polypeptide(L)' 'MKAGDVWHPSVFKSLPPEGTLVSCPIKGETFKYTKSRPHSEYKGKFYVFGCNGCKRIFLKDPETALKKYKFIEAP' A
#
# COMPACT_ATOMS: atom_id res chain seq x y z
N MET A 1 23.09 4.47 14.05
CA MET A 1 22.67 3.96 12.73
C MET A 1 21.40 4.71 12.37
N LYS A 2 21.41 5.53 11.31
CA LYS A 2 20.30 6.44 10.98
C LYS A 2 19.04 5.63 10.69
N ALA A 3 17.93 6.00 11.33
CA ALA A 3 16.59 5.59 10.93
C ALA A 3 16.31 6.23 9.56
N GLY A 4 16.91 5.67 8.51
CA GLY A 4 16.66 6.04 7.13
C GLY A 4 15.21 5.68 6.83
N ASP A 5 14.47 6.65 6.35
CA ASP A 5 13.13 6.61 5.75
C ASP A 5 12.56 5.18 5.63
N VAL A 6 12.00 4.67 6.73
CA VAL A 6 11.49 3.30 6.80
C VAL A 6 10.21 3.23 5.97
N TRP A 7 10.40 2.83 4.71
CA TRP A 7 9.34 2.57 3.76
C TRP A 7 8.86 1.14 3.94
N HIS A 8 7.61 1.00 4.33
CA HIS A 8 6.96 -0.28 4.53
C HIS A 8 6.22 -0.72 3.26
N PRO A 9 6.10 -2.04 3.04
CA PRO A 9 5.35 -2.56 1.92
C PRO A 9 3.86 -2.17 1.99
N SER A 10 3.30 -1.80 0.85
CA SER A 10 1.86 -1.55 0.66
C SER A 10 1.18 -2.60 -0.20
N VAL A 11 1.96 -3.51 -0.75
CA VAL A 11 1.49 -4.61 -1.58
C VAL A 11 1.91 -5.89 -0.91
N PHE A 12 0.95 -6.79 -0.69
CA PHE A 12 1.18 -8.05 -0.01
C PHE A 12 0.68 -9.19 -0.89
N LYS A 13 1.32 -10.35 -0.84
CA LYS A 13 0.83 -11.53 -1.57
C LYS A 13 -0.48 -12.08 -0.99
N SER A 14 -0.78 -11.74 0.27
CA SER A 14 -1.98 -12.11 1.01
C SER A 14 -2.40 -10.96 1.93
N LEU A 15 -3.59 -11.02 2.52
CA LEU A 15 -4.03 -10.00 3.48
C LEU A 15 -3.05 -9.92 4.67
N PRO A 16 -2.44 -8.75 4.94
CA PRO A 16 -1.56 -8.60 6.08
C PRO A 16 -2.35 -8.70 7.40
N PRO A 17 -1.70 -9.11 8.50
CA PRO A 17 -2.34 -9.10 9.81
C PRO A 17 -2.64 -7.67 10.28
N GLU A 18 -3.61 -7.55 11.18
CA GLU A 18 -3.96 -6.27 11.78
C GLU A 18 -2.78 -5.75 12.60
N GLY A 19 -2.42 -4.48 12.40
CA GLY A 19 -1.24 -3.87 13.02
C GLY A 19 0.00 -3.85 12.12
N THR A 20 0.00 -4.49 10.95
CA THR A 20 1.12 -4.40 9.99
C THR A 20 1.35 -2.96 9.55
N LEU A 21 2.59 -2.49 9.64
CA LEU A 21 2.95 -1.17 9.13
C LEU A 21 2.97 -1.18 7.60
N VAL A 22 2.30 -0.20 7.02
CA VAL A 22 2.13 -0.01 5.58
C VAL A 22 2.43 1.44 5.25
N SER A 23 3.27 1.68 4.25
CA SER A 23 3.53 3.03 3.76
C SER A 23 2.64 3.35 2.56
N CYS A 24 2.00 4.51 2.62
CA CYS A 24 1.15 5.01 1.56
C CYS A 24 2.00 5.24 0.30
N PRO A 25 1.72 4.56 -0.82
CA PRO A 25 2.54 4.66 -2.03
C PRO A 25 2.47 6.05 -2.67
N ILE A 26 1.39 6.79 -2.39
CA ILE A 26 1.11 8.11 -2.96
C ILE A 26 1.73 9.23 -2.15
N LYS A 27 1.56 9.22 -0.82
CA LYS A 27 1.99 10.31 0.09
C LYS A 27 3.25 9.99 0.90
N GLY A 28 3.68 8.72 0.94
CA GLY A 28 4.79 8.27 1.78
C GLY A 28 4.45 8.12 3.26
N GLU A 29 3.18 8.25 3.64
CA GLU A 29 2.75 8.20 5.04
C GLU A 29 2.65 6.76 5.55
N THR A 30 3.33 6.44 6.65
CA THR A 30 3.30 5.11 7.27
C THR A 30 2.16 4.99 8.26
N PHE A 31 1.38 3.91 8.16
CA PHE A 31 0.23 3.64 9.03
C PHE A 31 0.10 2.15 9.34
N LYS A 32 -0.70 1.81 10.35
CA LYS A 32 -1.04 0.42 10.66
C LYS A 32 -2.24 -0.05 9.83
N TYR A 33 -2.09 -1.19 9.16
CA TYR A 33 -3.17 -1.89 8.49
C TYR A 33 -4.19 -2.39 9.52
N THR A 34 -5.46 -2.29 9.16
CA THR A 34 -6.58 -2.84 9.91
C THR A 34 -7.56 -3.44 8.92
N LYS A 35 -8.35 -4.45 9.31
CA LYS A 35 -9.33 -5.07 8.41
C LYS A 35 -10.40 -4.09 7.89
N SER A 36 -10.60 -2.98 8.60
CA SER A 36 -11.50 -1.89 8.17
C SER A 36 -10.91 -1.00 7.07
N ARG A 37 -9.61 -1.12 6.75
CA ARG A 37 -8.96 -0.28 5.73
C ARG A 37 -9.30 -0.75 4.32
N PRO A 38 -9.47 0.18 3.37
CA PRO A 38 -9.71 -0.16 1.99
C PRO A 38 -8.48 -0.85 1.39
N HIS A 39 -8.68 -2.07 0.90
CA HIS A 39 -7.73 -2.79 0.06
C HIS A 39 -8.34 -3.12 -1.30
N SER A 40 -7.49 -3.43 -2.28
CA SER A 40 -7.88 -3.99 -3.58
C SER A 40 -6.95 -5.13 -3.96
N GLU A 41 -7.50 -6.18 -4.55
CA GLU A 41 -6.71 -7.22 -5.18
C GLU A 41 -6.39 -6.83 -6.62
N TYR A 42 -5.13 -6.96 -7.02
CA TYR A 42 -4.69 -6.73 -8.39
C TYR A 42 -3.51 -7.64 -8.72
N LYS A 43 -3.53 -8.33 -9.86
CA LYS A 43 -2.48 -9.28 -10.27
C LYS A 43 -2.13 -10.34 -9.19
N GLY A 44 -3.14 -10.81 -8.44
CA GLY A 44 -2.94 -11.77 -7.35
C GLY A 44 -2.19 -11.22 -6.13
N LYS A 45 -2.17 -9.89 -5.96
CA LYS A 45 -1.56 -9.18 -4.83
C LYS A 45 -2.60 -8.27 -4.18
N PHE A 46 -2.50 -8.11 -2.88
CA PHE A 46 -3.34 -7.26 -2.05
C PHE A 46 -2.69 -5.90 -1.85
N TYR A 47 -3.30 -4.88 -2.43
CA TYR A 47 -2.90 -3.49 -2.31
C TYR A 47 -3.66 -2.82 -1.18
N VAL A 48 -2.94 -2.40 -0.16
CA VAL A 48 -3.52 -1.72 1.01
C VAL A 48 -3.40 -0.21 0.84
N PHE A 49 -4.51 0.49 1.03
CA PHE A 49 -4.56 1.94 0.89
C PHE A 49 -4.82 2.64 2.22
N GLY A 50 -4.16 3.78 2.38
CA GLY A 50 -4.37 4.64 3.53
C GLY A 50 -5.73 5.34 3.51
N CYS A 51 -6.19 5.71 2.32
CA CYS A 51 -7.40 6.49 2.11
C CYS A 51 -8.18 5.99 0.89
N ASN A 52 -9.49 6.21 0.89
CA ASN A 52 -10.37 5.91 -0.26
C ASN A 52 -9.93 6.61 -1.55
N GLY A 53 -9.36 7.82 -1.47
CA GLY A 53 -8.81 8.51 -2.63
C GLY A 53 -7.66 7.76 -3.31
N CYS A 54 -6.77 7.14 -2.53
CA CYS A 54 -5.65 6.36 -3.07
C CYS A 54 -6.16 5.10 -3.78
N LYS A 55 -7.14 4.42 -3.16
CA LYS A 55 -7.82 3.27 -3.78
C LYS A 55 -8.50 3.67 -5.10
N ARG A 56 -9.20 4.80 -5.15
CA ARG A 56 -9.90 5.26 -6.37
C ARG A 56 -8.94 5.59 -7.51
N ILE A 57 -7.81 6.23 -7.22
CA ILE A 57 -6.78 6.51 -8.23
C ILE A 57 -6.20 5.21 -8.78
N PHE A 58 -5.88 4.26 -7.89
CA PHE A 58 -5.36 2.96 -8.27
C PHE A 58 -6.40 2.13 -9.06
N LEU A 59 -7.66 2.11 -8.65
CA LEU A 59 -8.71 1.38 -9.37
C LEU A 59 -9.01 2.00 -10.75
N LYS A 60 -8.86 3.31 -10.89
CA LYS A 60 -9.07 4.00 -12.16
C LYS A 60 -7.98 3.63 -13.17
N ASP A 61 -6.73 3.63 -12.74
CA ASP A 61 -5.60 3.25 -13.60
C ASP A 61 -4.46 2.64 -12.76
N PRO A 62 -4.51 1.32 -12.51
CA PRO A 62 -3.57 0.66 -11.62
C PRO A 62 -2.17 0.63 -12.22
N GLU A 63 -2.04 0.46 -13.54
CA GLU A 63 -0.74 0.43 -14.20
C GLU A 63 -0.03 1.77 -14.16
N THR A 64 -0.75 2.88 -14.42
CA THR A 64 -0.20 4.22 -14.27
C THR A 64 0.13 4.52 -12.82
N ALA A 65 -0.73 4.13 -11.88
CA ALA A 65 -0.46 4.31 -10.45
C ALA A 65 0.81 3.54 -10.02
N LEU A 66 0.98 2.28 -10.44
CA LEU A 66 2.15 1.47 -10.15
C LEU A 66 3.45 2.06 -10.72
N LYS A 67 3.37 2.69 -11.90
CA LYS A 67 4.53 3.35 -12.53
C LYS A 67 4.83 4.71 -11.90
N LYS A 68 3.79 5.45 -11.49
CA LYS A 68 3.88 6.83 -10.99
C LYS A 68 4.20 6.90 -9.50
N TYR A 69 3.72 5.93 -8.73
CA TYR A 69 3.85 5.89 -7.28
C TYR A 69 4.72 4.73 -6.85
N LYS A 70 5.29 4.85 -5.65
CA LYS A 70 6.22 3.85 -5.13
C LYS A 70 5.44 2.77 -4.39
N PHE A 71 4.89 1.81 -5.12
CA PHE A 71 4.29 0.63 -4.51
C PHE A 71 5.38 -0.36 -4.14
N ILE A 72 5.56 -0.59 -2.83
CA ILE A 72 6.54 -1.55 -2.33
C ILE A 72 5.83 -2.86 -2.05
N GLU A 73 6.32 -3.91 -2.66
CA GLU A 73 5.89 -5.27 -2.41
C GLU A 73 6.60 -5.82 -1.17
N ALA A 74 5.82 -6.47 -0.31
CA ALA A 74 6.37 -7.23 0.80
C ALA A 74 7.24 -8.37 0.23
N PRO A 75 8.48 -8.54 0.75
CA PRO A 75 9.34 -9.65 0.36
C PRO A 75 8.70 -11.01 0.67
#